data_AF-A0A9P5AU03-F1
#
_entry.id   AF-A0A9P5AU03-F1
#
_cell.length_a   1.000
_cell.length_b   1.000
_cell.length_c   1.000
_cell.angle_alpha   90.00
_cell.angle_beta   90.00
_cell.angle_gamma   90.00
#
_symmetry.space_group_name_H-M   'P 1'
#
loop_
_entity.id
_entity.type
_entity.pdbx_description
1 polymer ?
#
loop_
_entity_poly.entity_id
_entity_poly.type
_entity_poly.pdbx_seq_one_letter_code
_entity_poly.pdbx_strand_id
1 'polypeptide(L)'
;MLLLDYQNVLIQSVLTERFSGLYVRAPPASIDQTVSDFDGVTFHISTPESKTQILLSIQIRCFPDLVKYGAEEVLQREYGEYMTSVEPGFDFSVLVDLENLPESKEERNELALKLALLKRNAMAAPFEQAYKEHYTLKEEASKFTSEEAPQGIREGGEVKAIHYREEEAIYVKASHDRVTVIFSTVFREETDRVFGKVFIQEFVDARRRAIQNAPQVLFRNDPPLELQGVPGVQDTGSGDIGYVTFVLFPRHLTPQRMTEVISHIQTFRDYFHYHIKASKAYIHSRMRKRTADFLQVLRRARPENEEKERKTASGRTFKIVPTHADLFDTPTVSNNGPWVATTMIWPFGSWDVVKEREQRIQQEEKRQPVSWTDTINRIRSAPFDSAREWAPVVLFPLAGMAALQIYANYLRRIPGSAYVRPNFFRNRSIFGRVTSVGDGDNFHLFHTPGGRILGWGWLRKIPEARRELKDRTISIRIAGVDAPECAHFGRPAQPFSAEALAWLRNYINKRNVRAYVYRRDQDVGLEMIRAGMATTYEAKQGAEFGGRQEIYEKAEAKARQKRKGMWSGKAKDFESPRAYKTKWAGVDQEKTGT
;
A
#
# COMPACT_ATOMS: atom_id res chain seq x y z
N MET A 1 13.45 9.23 -3.45
CA MET A 1 12.31 10.16 -3.27
C MET A 1 11.04 9.35 -3.51
N LEU A 2 10.07 9.36 -2.59
CA LEU A 2 8.83 8.56 -2.76
C LEU A 2 7.69 9.42 -3.30
N LEU A 3 7.40 10.56 -2.67
CA LEU A 3 6.47 11.55 -3.20
C LEU A 3 7.25 12.53 -4.10
N LEU A 4 6.59 13.03 -5.14
CA LEU A 4 7.17 14.12 -5.94
C LEU A 4 6.97 15.45 -5.21
N ASP A 5 7.95 16.34 -5.34
CA ASP A 5 7.84 17.71 -4.86
C ASP A 5 6.79 18.48 -5.68
N TYR A 6 6.12 19.45 -5.07
CA TYR A 6 5.06 20.23 -5.72
C TYR A 6 5.58 21.46 -6.46
N GLN A 7 6.70 21.99 -5.98
CA GLN A 7 7.36 23.17 -6.51
C GLN A 7 8.40 22.78 -7.55
N ASN A 8 8.65 23.68 -8.50
CA ASN A 8 9.77 23.52 -9.39
C ASN A 8 11.08 23.87 -8.67
N VAL A 9 11.87 22.84 -8.37
CA VAL A 9 13.11 22.95 -7.58
C VAL A 9 14.12 23.88 -8.26
N LEU A 10 14.19 23.89 -9.60
CA LEU A 10 15.11 24.73 -10.35
C LEU A 10 14.72 26.21 -10.24
N ILE A 11 13.43 26.53 -10.42
CA ILE A 11 12.92 27.89 -10.26
C ILE A 11 13.17 28.38 -8.83
N GLN A 12 12.85 27.54 -7.84
CA GLN A 12 13.09 27.87 -6.43
C GLN A 12 14.57 28.15 -6.17
N SER A 13 15.48 27.30 -6.67
CA SER A 13 16.92 27.48 -6.44
C SER A 13 17.46 28.74 -7.11
N VAL A 14 17.05 29.02 -8.35
CA VAL A 14 17.48 30.21 -9.10
C VAL A 14 16.99 31.48 -8.40
N LEU A 15 15.72 31.54 -8.00
CA LEU A 15 15.17 32.69 -7.31
C LEU A 15 15.80 32.89 -5.92
N THR A 16 16.00 31.82 -5.15
CA THR A 16 16.63 31.91 -3.83
C THR A 16 18.07 32.42 -3.93
N GLU A 17 18.83 31.94 -4.91
CA GLU A 17 20.19 32.42 -5.18
C GLU A 17 20.17 33.92 -5.51
N ARG A 18 19.26 34.37 -6.39
CA ARG A 18 19.15 35.77 -6.80
C ARG A 18 18.68 36.69 -5.66
N PHE A 19 17.71 36.27 -4.86
CA PHE A 19 17.23 37.03 -3.69
C PHE A 19 18.29 37.14 -2.58
N SER A 20 19.19 36.17 -2.49
CA SER A 20 20.33 36.22 -1.56
C SER A 20 21.44 37.16 -2.04
N GLY A 21 21.62 37.30 -3.37
CA GLY A 21 22.65 38.13 -4.00
C GLY A 21 22.62 39.60 -3.59
N LEU A 22 21.43 40.13 -3.29
CA LEU A 22 21.23 41.51 -2.82
C LEU A 22 22.01 41.81 -1.51
N TYR A 23 22.06 40.85 -0.58
CA TYR A 23 22.72 41.02 0.72
C TYR A 23 24.21 40.70 0.68
N VAL A 24 24.62 39.85 -0.25
CA VAL A 24 26.03 39.53 -0.52
C VAL A 24 26.70 40.63 -1.37
N ARG A 25 25.95 41.68 -1.76
CA ARG A 25 26.38 42.74 -2.70
C ARG A 25 26.93 42.16 -4.01
N ALA A 26 26.34 41.07 -4.47
CA ALA A 26 26.65 40.53 -5.79
C ALA A 26 25.96 41.42 -6.85
N PRO A 27 26.65 41.83 -7.93
CA PRO A 27 26.04 42.62 -8.99
C PRO A 27 24.92 41.81 -9.68
N PRO A 28 23.78 42.42 -10.03
CA PRO A 28 22.71 41.74 -10.75
C PRO A 28 23.21 41.17 -12.08
N ALA A 29 22.95 39.88 -12.30
CA ALA A 29 23.33 39.17 -13.52
C ALA A 29 22.11 39.00 -14.43
N SER A 30 22.30 39.16 -15.74
CA SER A 30 21.27 38.86 -16.73
C SER A 30 20.94 37.38 -16.72
N ILE A 31 19.66 37.04 -16.81
CA ILE A 31 19.16 35.67 -16.87
C ILE A 31 18.30 35.56 -18.11
N ASP A 32 18.46 34.46 -18.83
CA ASP A 32 17.60 34.05 -19.94
C ASP A 32 17.66 32.53 -20.01
N GLN A 33 16.63 31.88 -19.46
CA GLN A 33 16.56 30.43 -19.33
C GLN A 33 15.14 29.92 -19.55
N THR A 34 15.02 28.90 -20.39
CA THR A 34 13.79 28.13 -20.55
C THR A 34 13.87 26.84 -19.74
N VAL A 35 12.84 26.55 -18.94
CA VAL A 35 12.76 25.38 -18.06
C VAL A 35 11.50 24.58 -18.39
N SER A 36 11.66 23.29 -18.65
CA SER A 36 10.52 22.39 -18.83
C SER A 36 10.10 21.74 -17.51
N ASP A 37 8.79 21.57 -17.32
CA ASP A 37 8.19 20.83 -16.22
C ASP A 37 7.31 19.69 -16.77
N PHE A 38 6.73 18.87 -15.87
CA PHE A 38 5.79 17.83 -16.25
C PHE A 38 4.58 18.40 -17.01
N ASP A 39 3.85 17.52 -17.70
CA ASP A 39 2.69 17.87 -18.53
C ASP A 39 2.96 18.80 -19.72
N GLY A 40 4.23 18.95 -20.11
CA GLY A 40 4.59 19.82 -21.24
C GLY A 40 4.48 21.31 -20.88
N VAL A 41 4.51 21.63 -19.59
CA VAL A 41 4.58 23.02 -19.11
C VAL A 41 5.97 23.56 -19.36
N THR A 42 6.03 24.78 -19.88
CA THR A 42 7.30 25.48 -20.13
C THR A 42 7.31 26.76 -19.32
N PHE A 43 8.42 27.00 -18.63
CA PHE A 43 8.72 28.23 -17.92
C PHE A 43 9.81 28.99 -18.66
N HIS A 44 9.75 30.30 -18.57
CA HIS A 44 10.78 31.18 -19.06
C HIS A 44 11.15 32.17 -17.97
N ILE A 45 12.42 32.19 -17.60
CA ILE A 45 12.98 33.11 -16.62
C ILE A 45 13.93 34.03 -17.37
N SER A 46 13.57 35.30 -17.46
CA SER A 46 14.33 36.28 -18.20
C SER A 46 14.47 37.60 -17.44
N THR A 47 15.45 38.42 -17.85
CA THR A 47 15.60 39.81 -17.39
C THR A 47 15.49 40.73 -18.62
N PRO A 48 14.26 41.09 -19.06
CA PRO A 48 14.04 41.70 -20.38
C PRO A 48 14.52 43.16 -20.47
N GLU A 49 14.20 43.99 -19.48
CA GLU A 49 14.52 45.43 -19.50
C GLU A 49 15.70 45.79 -18.59
N SER A 50 15.67 45.30 -17.34
CA SER A 50 16.71 45.54 -16.34
C SER A 50 17.23 44.24 -15.75
N LYS A 51 18.51 44.20 -15.38
CA LYS A 51 19.11 43.09 -14.63
C LYS A 51 18.55 42.97 -13.20
N THR A 52 17.86 44.01 -12.71
CA THR A 52 17.19 44.02 -11.41
C THR A 52 15.80 43.40 -11.46
N GLN A 53 15.17 43.33 -12.64
CA GLN A 53 13.81 42.81 -12.80
C GLN A 53 13.85 41.41 -13.40
N ILE A 54 13.29 40.46 -12.66
CA ILE A 54 13.17 39.07 -13.09
C ILE A 54 11.73 38.84 -13.56
N LEU A 55 11.58 38.52 -14.84
CA LEU A 55 10.33 38.08 -15.44
C LEU A 55 10.27 36.55 -15.39
N LEU A 56 9.20 36.02 -14.81
CA LEU A 56 8.87 34.60 -14.80
C LEU A 56 7.57 34.40 -15.58
N SER A 57 7.67 33.78 -16.75
CA SER A 57 6.54 33.45 -17.60
C SER A 57 6.29 31.95 -17.61
N ILE A 58 5.02 31.54 -17.74
CA ILE A 58 4.60 30.15 -17.82
C ILE A 58 3.68 29.95 -19.02
N GLN A 59 3.89 28.82 -19.70
CA GLN A 59 3.06 28.32 -20.77
C GLN A 59 2.46 26.98 -20.34
N ILE A 60 1.14 26.91 -20.31
CA ILE A 60 0.36 25.72 -19.97
C ILE A 60 -0.62 25.46 -21.11
N ARG A 61 -0.51 24.30 -21.76
CA ARG A 61 -1.41 23.93 -22.87
C ARG A 61 -2.90 24.07 -22.55
N CYS A 62 -3.31 23.68 -21.34
CA CYS A 62 -4.70 23.74 -20.89
C CYS A 62 -5.07 25.07 -20.22
N PHE A 63 -4.28 26.14 -20.35
CA PHE A 63 -4.60 27.42 -19.73
C PHE A 63 -6.00 27.96 -20.07
N PRO A 64 -6.50 27.86 -21.32
CA PRO A 64 -7.87 28.28 -21.64
C PRO A 64 -8.94 27.51 -20.85
N ASP A 65 -8.74 26.20 -20.63
CA ASP A 65 -9.63 25.39 -19.78
C ASP A 65 -9.57 25.88 -18.33
N LEU A 66 -8.37 26.20 -17.83
CA LEU A 66 -8.18 26.69 -16.45
C LEU A 66 -8.85 28.06 -16.22
N VAL A 67 -8.77 28.97 -17.20
CA VAL A 67 -9.44 30.29 -17.15
C VAL A 67 -10.96 30.12 -17.05
N LYS A 68 -11.56 29.19 -17.82
CA LYS A 68 -13.00 28.87 -17.73
C LYS A 68 -13.42 28.50 -16.30
N TYR A 69 -12.52 27.91 -15.50
CA TYR A 69 -12.79 27.47 -14.13
C TYR A 69 -12.20 28.39 -13.05
N GLY A 70 -11.91 29.66 -13.39
CA GLY A 70 -11.54 30.68 -12.41
C GLY A 70 -10.05 30.75 -12.06
N ALA A 71 -9.16 30.30 -12.94
CA ALA A 71 -7.71 30.41 -12.71
C ALA A 71 -7.22 31.85 -12.54
N GLU A 72 -7.82 32.81 -13.25
CA GLU A 72 -7.47 34.23 -13.11
C GLU A 72 -7.71 34.74 -11.68
N GLU A 73 -8.83 34.37 -11.04
CA GLU A 73 -9.12 34.76 -9.65
C GLU A 73 -8.09 34.21 -8.67
N VAL A 74 -7.67 32.96 -8.85
CA VAL A 74 -6.67 32.31 -8.01
C VAL A 74 -5.30 32.95 -8.23
N LEU A 75 -4.91 33.17 -9.49
CA LEU A 75 -3.63 33.80 -9.81
C LEU A 75 -3.57 35.25 -9.35
N GLN A 76 -4.66 36.00 -9.46
CA GLN A 76 -4.77 37.37 -8.93
C GLN A 76 -4.68 37.38 -7.40
N ARG A 77 -5.35 36.45 -6.72
CA ARG A 77 -5.29 36.29 -5.26
C ARG A 77 -3.88 36.01 -4.77
N GLU A 78 -3.16 35.11 -5.45
CA GLU A 78 -1.83 34.69 -5.03
C GLU A 78 -0.74 35.67 -5.49
N TYR A 79 -0.79 36.20 -6.71
CA TYR A 79 0.32 36.92 -7.33
C TYR A 79 0.01 38.36 -7.72
N GLY A 80 -1.14 38.91 -7.35
CA GLY A 80 -1.63 40.21 -7.84
C GLY A 80 -0.63 41.38 -7.74
N GLU A 81 0.22 41.41 -6.72
CA GLU A 81 1.27 42.44 -6.54
C GLU A 81 2.42 42.34 -7.57
N TYR A 82 2.63 41.15 -8.12
CA TYR A 82 3.74 40.82 -9.01
C TYR A 82 3.27 40.56 -10.46
N MET A 83 1.97 40.69 -10.73
CA MET A 83 1.42 40.46 -12.07
C MET A 83 1.85 41.56 -13.04
N THR A 84 2.20 41.16 -14.25
CA THR A 84 2.58 42.08 -15.33
C THR A 84 1.89 41.69 -16.65
N SER A 85 2.12 42.45 -17.71
CA SER A 85 1.69 42.08 -19.06
C SER A 85 2.31 40.74 -19.47
N VAL A 86 1.48 39.85 -20.02
CA VAL A 86 1.91 38.51 -20.43
C VAL A 86 2.94 38.60 -21.55
N GLU A 87 4.03 37.84 -21.40
CA GLU A 87 5.07 37.72 -22.42
C GLU A 87 4.53 37.03 -23.69
N PRO A 88 4.85 37.54 -24.90
CA PRO A 88 4.38 36.92 -26.14
C PRO A 88 4.75 35.42 -26.23
N GLY A 89 3.74 34.57 -26.42
CA GLY A 89 3.92 33.12 -26.51
C GLY A 89 3.73 32.36 -25.18
N PHE A 90 3.52 33.08 -24.08
CA PHE A 90 3.19 32.53 -22.76
C PHE A 90 1.76 32.88 -22.37
N ASP A 91 1.26 32.21 -21.33
CA ASP A 91 -0.12 32.34 -20.87
C ASP A 91 -0.24 33.26 -19.64
N PHE A 92 0.79 33.27 -18.78
CA PHE A 92 0.83 34.09 -17.57
C PHE A 92 2.26 34.51 -17.26
N SER A 93 2.45 35.74 -16.78
CA SER A 93 3.76 36.31 -16.46
C SER A 93 3.74 37.07 -15.14
N VAL A 94 4.81 36.90 -14.37
CA VAL A 94 5.03 37.53 -13.07
C VAL A 94 6.38 38.26 -13.11
N LEU A 95 6.40 39.52 -12.69
CA LEU A 95 7.61 40.34 -12.62
C LEU A 95 7.96 40.59 -11.16
N VAL A 96 9.21 40.28 -10.80
CA VAL A 96 9.74 40.50 -9.46
C VAL A 96 10.93 41.43 -9.56
N ASP A 97 10.87 42.53 -8.83
CA ASP A 97 11.98 43.47 -8.72
C ASP A 97 12.89 43.07 -7.55
N LEU A 98 14.19 42.94 -7.81
CA LEU A 98 15.20 42.66 -6.79
C LEU A 98 15.41 43.82 -5.81
N GLU A 99 15.04 45.05 -6.20
CA GLU A 99 15.16 46.22 -5.32
C GLU A 99 14.04 46.30 -4.28
N ASN A 100 12.85 45.76 -4.61
CA ASN A 100 11.67 45.78 -3.76
C ASN A 100 11.35 44.39 -3.20
N LEU A 101 12.29 43.84 -2.44
CA LEU A 101 12.14 42.54 -1.78
C LEU A 101 11.86 42.68 -0.27
N PRO A 102 11.17 41.70 0.34
CA PRO A 102 11.00 41.64 1.79
C PRO A 102 12.33 41.61 2.54
N GLU A 103 12.42 42.30 3.68
CA GLU A 103 13.66 42.38 4.47
C GLU A 103 14.04 41.03 5.10
N SER A 104 13.04 40.26 5.54
CA SER A 104 13.26 38.97 6.20
C SER A 104 13.75 37.92 5.21
N LYS A 105 14.73 37.11 5.65
CA LYS A 105 15.20 35.96 4.85
C LYS A 105 14.11 34.89 4.70
N GLU A 106 13.27 34.73 5.72
CA GLU A 106 12.20 33.73 5.72
C GLU A 106 11.12 34.09 4.70
N GLU A 107 10.68 35.35 4.69
CA GLU A 107 9.69 35.87 3.73
C GLU A 107 10.19 35.80 2.28
N ARG A 108 11.49 36.03 2.04
CA ARG A 108 12.07 35.86 0.70
C ARG A 108 12.07 34.40 0.23
N ASN A 109 12.37 33.47 1.12
CA ASN A 109 12.31 32.05 0.79
C ASN A 109 10.87 31.59 0.54
N GLU A 110 9.91 32.13 1.30
CA GLU A 110 8.49 31.89 1.08
C GLU A 110 8.02 32.46 -0.26
N LEU A 111 8.45 33.66 -0.63
CA LEU A 111 8.18 34.24 -1.94
C LEU A 111 8.77 33.39 -3.07
N ALA A 112 10.01 32.94 -2.95
CA ALA A 112 10.64 32.05 -3.93
C ALA A 112 9.88 30.72 -4.08
N LEU A 113 9.43 30.14 -2.97
CA LEU A 113 8.59 28.94 -2.98
C LEU A 113 7.23 29.21 -3.64
N LYS A 114 6.59 30.34 -3.33
CA LYS A 114 5.31 30.76 -3.90
C LYS A 114 5.40 30.89 -5.41
N LEU A 115 6.46 31.49 -5.93
CA LEU A 115 6.73 31.60 -7.38
C LEU A 115 7.04 30.23 -8.01
N ALA A 116 7.75 29.35 -7.31
CA ALA A 116 8.01 28.00 -7.78
C ALA A 116 6.76 27.09 -7.81
N LEU A 117 5.67 27.48 -7.13
CA LEU A 117 4.37 26.80 -7.12
C LEU A 117 3.37 27.31 -8.18
N LEU A 118 3.82 28.13 -9.14
CA LEU A 118 2.97 28.76 -10.15
C LEU A 118 2.08 27.75 -10.91
N LYS A 119 2.68 26.66 -11.42
CA LYS A 119 1.94 25.57 -12.10
C LYS A 119 0.87 24.97 -11.18
N ARG A 120 1.23 24.71 -9.92
CA ARG A 120 0.34 24.12 -8.92
C ARG A 120 -0.85 25.04 -8.64
N ASN A 121 -0.60 26.34 -8.46
CA ASN A 121 -1.65 27.31 -8.16
C ASN A 121 -2.59 27.54 -9.36
N ALA A 122 -2.06 27.59 -10.59
CA ALA A 122 -2.89 27.67 -11.79
C ALA A 122 -3.81 26.43 -11.94
N MET A 123 -3.25 25.23 -11.76
CA MET A 123 -4.02 23.98 -11.87
C MET A 123 -4.93 23.69 -10.67
N ALA A 124 -4.81 24.43 -9.56
CA ALA A 124 -5.66 24.26 -8.39
C ALA A 124 -7.08 24.82 -8.59
N ALA A 125 -7.25 25.81 -9.47
CA ALA A 125 -8.51 26.54 -9.61
C ALA A 125 -9.75 25.67 -9.91
N PRO A 126 -9.71 24.70 -10.86
CA PRO A 126 -10.85 23.83 -11.10
C PRO A 126 -11.23 22.96 -9.89
N PHE A 127 -10.23 22.57 -9.08
CA PHE A 127 -10.46 21.80 -7.85
C PHE A 127 -11.06 22.67 -6.75
N GLU A 128 -10.54 23.88 -6.54
CA GLU A 128 -11.11 24.84 -5.58
C GLU A 128 -12.57 25.15 -5.93
N GLN A 129 -12.87 25.38 -7.22
CA GLN A 129 -14.23 25.64 -7.69
C GLN A 129 -15.15 24.43 -7.45
N ALA A 130 -14.70 23.21 -7.78
CA ALA A 130 -15.46 21.98 -7.51
C ALA A 130 -15.70 21.76 -6.00
N TYR A 131 -14.77 22.16 -5.13
CA TYR A 131 -14.98 22.09 -3.68
C TYR A 131 -15.99 23.12 -3.19
N LYS A 132 -15.92 24.36 -3.68
CA LYS A 132 -16.94 25.38 -3.38
C LYS A 132 -18.33 24.87 -3.79
N GLU A 133 -18.44 24.31 -4.99
CA GLU A 133 -19.68 23.72 -5.52
C GLU A 133 -20.17 22.51 -4.69
N HIS A 134 -19.26 21.67 -4.18
CA HIS A 134 -19.63 20.60 -3.26
C HIS A 134 -20.29 21.15 -1.99
N TYR A 135 -19.75 22.21 -1.40
CA TYR A 135 -20.31 22.81 -0.18
C TYR A 135 -21.68 23.44 -0.42
N THR A 136 -21.87 24.14 -1.54
CA THR A 136 -23.19 24.69 -1.91
C THR A 136 -24.20 23.58 -2.13
N LEU A 137 -23.85 22.55 -2.90
CA LEU A 137 -24.73 21.39 -3.16
C LEU A 137 -25.05 20.61 -1.87
N LYS A 138 -24.10 20.53 -0.94
CA LYS A 138 -24.31 19.89 0.36
C LYS A 138 -25.28 20.67 1.24
N GLU A 139 -25.17 22.00 1.25
CA GLU A 139 -26.11 22.87 1.97
C GLU A 139 -27.52 22.80 1.37
N GLU A 140 -27.64 22.80 0.04
CA GLU A 140 -28.92 22.62 -0.64
C GLU A 140 -29.52 21.24 -0.37
N ALA A 141 -28.72 20.18 -0.45
CA ALA A 141 -29.17 18.82 -0.16
C ALA A 141 -29.60 18.64 1.30
N SER A 142 -29.05 19.41 2.25
CA SER A 142 -29.48 19.35 3.66
C SER A 142 -30.92 19.80 3.88
N LYS A 143 -31.49 20.55 2.93
CA LYS A 143 -32.88 21.03 2.97
C LYS A 143 -33.89 19.96 2.52
N PHE A 144 -33.43 18.89 1.87
CA PHE A 144 -34.29 17.85 1.30
C PHE A 144 -34.02 16.48 1.93
N THR A 145 -35.05 15.66 2.02
CA THR A 145 -34.88 14.23 2.33
C THR A 145 -34.24 13.54 1.12
N SER A 146 -33.38 12.53 1.32
CA SER A 146 -32.62 11.85 0.24
C SER A 146 -33.48 11.34 -0.93
N GLU A 147 -34.76 11.08 -0.70
CA GLU A 147 -35.74 10.60 -1.69
C GLU A 147 -36.47 11.72 -2.45
N GLU A 148 -36.43 12.96 -1.97
CA GLU A 148 -37.12 14.14 -2.54
C GLU A 148 -36.15 15.13 -3.21
N ALA A 149 -34.84 14.84 -3.18
CA ALA A 149 -33.85 15.71 -3.81
C ALA A 149 -34.13 15.89 -5.32
N PRO A 150 -34.22 17.15 -5.82
CA PRO A 150 -34.34 17.45 -7.23
C PRO A 150 -33.30 16.73 -8.08
N GLN A 151 -33.65 16.39 -9.31
CA GLN A 151 -32.81 15.60 -10.21
C GLN A 151 -31.41 16.24 -10.42
N GLY A 152 -31.32 17.58 -10.48
CA GLY A 152 -30.04 18.29 -10.57
C GLY A 152 -29.12 18.11 -9.34
N ILE A 153 -29.65 18.01 -8.12
CA ILE A 153 -28.84 17.77 -6.91
C ILE A 153 -28.33 16.32 -6.85
N ARG A 154 -29.09 15.39 -7.46
CA ARG A 154 -28.71 13.97 -7.58
C ARG A 154 -27.66 13.74 -8.66
N GLU A 155 -27.80 14.40 -9.80
CA GLU A 155 -26.86 14.29 -10.92
C GLU A 155 -25.54 14.99 -10.62
N GLY A 156 -25.54 15.95 -9.69
CA GLY A 156 -24.37 16.68 -9.22
C GLY A 156 -24.03 17.89 -10.10
N GLY A 157 -22.88 18.47 -9.84
CA GLY A 157 -22.36 19.62 -10.59
C GLY A 157 -21.91 19.30 -12.01
N GLU A 158 -21.61 20.35 -12.78
CA GLU A 158 -21.03 20.23 -14.12
C GLU A 158 -19.65 19.57 -14.06
N VAL A 159 -19.38 18.69 -15.02
CA VAL A 159 -18.06 18.04 -15.16
C VAL A 159 -17.06 19.05 -15.70
N LYS A 160 -16.02 19.33 -14.92
CA LYS A 160 -14.90 20.18 -15.33
C LYS A 160 -13.85 19.32 -16.02
N ALA A 161 -13.71 19.45 -17.33
CA ALA A 161 -12.71 18.75 -18.13
C ALA A 161 -11.46 19.63 -18.29
N ILE A 162 -10.29 19.06 -17.99
CA ILE A 162 -8.98 19.73 -18.08
C ILE A 162 -8.07 18.88 -18.97
N HIS A 163 -7.80 19.35 -20.18
CA HIS A 163 -6.99 18.63 -21.17
C HIS A 163 -5.50 18.98 -21.04
N TYR A 164 -4.90 18.55 -19.93
CA TYR A 164 -3.51 18.88 -19.59
C TYR A 164 -2.47 18.24 -20.54
N ARG A 165 -2.83 17.21 -21.32
CA ARG A 165 -2.03 16.61 -22.39
C ARG A 165 -2.92 16.31 -23.60
N GLU A 166 -2.31 15.95 -24.73
CA GLU A 166 -3.01 15.67 -26.00
C GLU A 166 -4.03 14.53 -25.90
N GLU A 167 -3.65 13.43 -25.25
CA GLU A 167 -4.44 12.19 -25.17
C GLU A 167 -4.91 11.91 -23.73
N GLU A 168 -4.61 12.80 -22.77
CA GLU A 168 -4.93 12.61 -21.35
C GLU A 168 -5.70 13.81 -20.81
N ALA A 169 -6.66 13.55 -19.93
CA ALA A 169 -7.51 14.58 -19.35
C ALA A 169 -7.82 14.28 -17.87
N ILE A 170 -8.05 15.34 -17.09
CA ILE A 170 -8.56 15.26 -15.72
C ILE A 170 -10.00 15.76 -15.75
N TYR A 171 -10.90 14.96 -15.20
CA TYR A 171 -12.29 15.33 -15.02
C TYR A 171 -12.61 15.48 -13.54
N VAL A 172 -13.18 16.61 -13.15
CA VAL A 172 -13.60 16.87 -11.77
C VAL A 172 -15.10 17.08 -11.74
N LYS A 173 -15.79 16.27 -10.94
CA LYS A 173 -17.24 16.37 -10.74
C LYS A 173 -17.55 16.52 -9.25
N ALA A 174 -18.26 17.58 -8.91
CA ALA A 174 -18.79 17.79 -7.57
C ALA A 174 -20.14 17.08 -7.41
N SER A 175 -20.39 16.49 -6.25
CA SER A 175 -21.69 15.94 -5.85
C SER A 175 -21.99 16.37 -4.42
N HIS A 176 -23.23 16.27 -3.96
CA HIS A 176 -23.61 16.73 -2.62
C HIS A 176 -22.91 15.93 -1.49
N ASP A 177 -22.54 14.67 -1.73
CA ASP A 177 -21.93 13.79 -0.72
C ASP A 177 -20.41 13.58 -0.90
N ARG A 178 -19.86 13.84 -2.09
CA ARG A 178 -18.46 13.57 -2.46
C ARG A 178 -18.00 14.46 -3.61
N VAL A 179 -16.69 14.54 -3.82
CA VAL A 179 -16.09 15.05 -5.07
C VAL A 179 -15.33 13.92 -5.73
N THR A 180 -15.55 13.76 -7.04
CA THR A 180 -14.96 12.68 -7.83
C THR A 180 -13.99 13.27 -8.85
N VAL A 181 -12.75 12.80 -8.82
CA VAL A 181 -11.68 13.19 -9.74
C VAL A 181 -11.32 11.98 -10.58
N ILE A 182 -11.41 12.09 -11.89
CA ILE A 182 -11.16 11.00 -12.83
C ILE A 182 -9.98 11.39 -13.71
N PHE A 183 -8.90 10.61 -13.66
CA PHE A 183 -7.77 10.71 -14.56
C PHE A 183 -8.00 9.76 -15.73
N SER A 184 -8.00 10.30 -16.94
CA SER A 184 -7.91 9.53 -18.18
C SER A 184 -6.45 9.48 -18.59
N THR A 185 -5.79 8.33 -18.39
CA THR A 185 -4.36 8.14 -18.67
C THR A 185 -4.18 7.10 -19.77
N VAL A 186 -3.28 7.36 -20.72
CA VAL A 186 -2.98 6.42 -21.81
C VAL A 186 -1.72 5.63 -21.51
N PHE A 187 -1.79 4.30 -21.61
CA PHE A 187 -0.63 3.43 -21.49
C PHE A 187 -0.17 2.97 -22.87
N ARG A 188 0.86 3.62 -23.41
CA ARG A 188 1.44 3.23 -24.72
C ARG A 188 2.10 1.86 -24.70
N GLU A 189 2.72 1.49 -23.58
CA GLU A 189 3.34 0.18 -23.39
C GLU A 189 2.40 -0.76 -22.63
N GLU A 190 2.17 -1.96 -23.17
CA GLU A 190 1.35 -2.98 -22.49
C GLU A 190 1.94 -3.38 -21.12
N THR A 191 3.27 -3.41 -21.01
CA THR A 191 3.97 -3.65 -19.74
C THR A 191 3.58 -2.62 -18.68
N ASP A 192 3.55 -1.33 -19.03
CA ASP A 192 3.18 -0.25 -18.12
C ASP A 192 1.70 -0.30 -17.75
N ARG A 193 0.83 -0.74 -18.66
CA ARG A 193 -0.58 -1.03 -18.36
C ARG A 193 -0.72 -2.11 -17.29
N VAL A 194 0.06 -3.20 -17.39
CA VAL A 194 0.05 -4.29 -16.41
C VAL A 194 0.59 -3.81 -15.05
N PHE A 195 1.72 -3.08 -15.04
CA PHE A 195 2.24 -2.49 -13.81
C PHE A 195 1.21 -1.55 -13.17
N GLY A 196 0.62 -0.67 -13.98
CA GLY A 196 -0.39 0.28 -13.52
C GLY A 196 -1.58 -0.42 -12.85
N LYS A 197 -2.10 -1.49 -13.45
CA LYS A 197 -3.17 -2.30 -12.87
C LYS A 197 -2.78 -2.88 -11.49
N VAL A 198 -1.56 -3.40 -11.35
CA VAL A 198 -1.06 -3.93 -10.08
C VAL A 198 -0.93 -2.82 -9.03
N PHE A 199 -0.42 -1.64 -9.40
CA PHE A 199 -0.32 -0.50 -8.51
C PHE A 199 -1.70 -0.06 -7.99
N ILE A 200 -2.68 0.16 -8.87
CA ILE A 200 -4.02 0.59 -8.43
C ILE A 200 -4.72 -0.49 -7.60
N GLN A 201 -4.55 -1.76 -7.94
CA GLN A 201 -5.05 -2.86 -7.12
C GLN A 201 -4.47 -2.81 -5.69
N GLU A 202 -3.16 -2.55 -5.56
CA GLU A 202 -2.53 -2.36 -4.25
C GLU A 202 -3.05 -1.12 -3.51
N PHE A 203 -3.36 -0.01 -4.19
CA PHE A 203 -4.03 1.14 -3.56
C PHE A 203 -5.38 0.76 -2.96
N VAL A 204 -6.20 -0.01 -3.68
CA VAL A 204 -7.50 -0.50 -3.21
C VAL A 204 -7.33 -1.43 -2.00
N ASP A 205 -6.36 -2.35 -2.05
CA ASP A 205 -6.13 -3.31 -0.98
C ASP A 205 -5.42 -2.70 0.24
N ALA A 206 -4.64 -1.63 0.06
CA ALA A 206 -4.03 -0.86 1.16
C ALA A 206 -5.10 -0.18 2.02
N ARG A 207 -6.15 0.38 1.39
CA ARG A 207 -7.32 0.93 2.09
C ARG A 207 -8.03 -0.12 2.95
N ARG A 208 -8.12 -1.36 2.47
CA ARG A 208 -8.73 -2.50 3.20
C ARG A 208 -7.87 -2.99 4.36
N ARG A 209 -6.54 -2.97 4.22
CA ARG A 209 -5.60 -3.52 5.21
C ARG A 209 -5.22 -2.54 6.31
N ALA A 210 -4.89 -1.29 5.96
CA ALA A 210 -4.17 -0.39 6.85
C ALA A 210 -4.85 0.99 7.03
N ILE A 211 -5.40 1.58 5.96
CA ILE A 211 -5.83 2.99 5.98
C ILE A 211 -7.28 3.14 5.52
N GLN A 212 -8.22 2.85 6.42
CA GLN A 212 -9.67 2.93 6.11
C GLN A 212 -10.17 4.35 5.83
N ASN A 213 -9.48 5.35 6.37
CA ASN A 213 -9.84 6.77 6.24
C ASN A 213 -9.35 7.42 4.95
N ALA A 214 -8.61 6.72 4.09
CA ALA A 214 -8.13 7.25 2.82
C ALA A 214 -9.25 7.37 1.77
N PRO A 215 -9.07 8.23 0.75
CA PRO A 215 -9.91 8.27 -0.44
C PRO A 215 -10.11 6.89 -1.06
N GLN A 216 -11.28 6.69 -1.66
CA GLN A 216 -11.51 5.47 -2.45
C GLN A 216 -10.92 5.68 -3.84
N VAL A 217 -10.21 4.66 -4.34
CA VAL A 217 -9.65 4.63 -5.69
C VAL A 217 -10.32 3.50 -6.46
N LEU A 218 -10.67 3.76 -7.71
CA LEU A 218 -11.23 2.79 -8.65
C LEU A 218 -10.41 2.85 -9.95
N PHE A 219 -10.30 1.72 -10.64
CA PHE A 219 -9.69 1.65 -11.96
C PHE A 219 -10.60 0.89 -12.91
N ARG A 220 -10.83 1.46 -14.08
CA ARG A 220 -11.60 0.85 -15.17
C ARG A 220 -10.94 1.20 -16.50
N ASN A 221 -11.12 0.35 -17.50
CA ASN A 221 -10.72 0.67 -18.87
C ASN A 221 -11.85 1.40 -19.60
N ASP A 222 -13.11 1.13 -19.22
CA ASP A 222 -14.28 1.78 -19.80
C ASP A 222 -14.58 3.08 -19.03
N PRO A 223 -15.08 4.13 -19.72
CA PRO A 223 -15.39 5.40 -19.09
C PRO A 223 -16.48 5.23 -18.01
N PRO A 224 -16.28 5.81 -16.80
CA PRO A 224 -17.30 5.82 -15.75
C PRO A 224 -18.59 6.51 -16.20
N LEU A 225 -19.71 6.17 -15.55
CA LEU A 225 -21.03 6.75 -15.86
C LEU A 225 -21.04 8.28 -15.71
N GLU A 226 -20.19 8.80 -14.83
CA GLU A 226 -20.01 10.22 -14.56
C GLU A 226 -19.48 11.00 -15.77
N LEU A 227 -18.86 10.34 -16.76
CA LEU A 227 -18.32 10.94 -17.97
C LEU A 227 -19.23 10.75 -19.21
N GLN A 228 -20.43 10.20 -19.04
CA GLN A 228 -21.36 10.04 -20.16
C GLN A 228 -21.75 11.40 -20.74
N GLY A 229 -21.63 11.54 -22.07
CA GLY A 229 -21.97 12.77 -22.79
C GLY A 229 -20.90 13.85 -22.78
N VAL A 230 -19.75 13.64 -22.13
CA VAL A 230 -18.62 14.58 -22.19
C VAL A 230 -17.96 14.49 -23.58
N PRO A 231 -17.81 15.60 -24.32
CA PRO A 231 -17.19 15.59 -25.63
C PRO A 231 -15.74 15.09 -25.57
N GLY A 232 -15.35 14.23 -26.50
CA GLY A 232 -14.01 13.63 -26.55
C GLY A 232 -13.84 12.35 -25.72
N VAL A 233 -14.80 12.01 -24.84
CA VAL A 233 -14.82 10.73 -24.13
C VAL A 233 -15.62 9.72 -24.97
N GLN A 234 -14.92 8.84 -25.67
CA GLN A 234 -15.54 7.70 -26.35
C GLN A 234 -14.91 6.39 -25.86
N ASP A 235 -15.74 5.36 -25.78
CA ASP A 235 -15.27 4.00 -25.55
C ASP A 235 -14.57 3.53 -26.83
N THR A 236 -13.23 3.60 -26.83
CA THR A 236 -12.43 3.14 -27.98
C THR A 236 -12.45 1.62 -28.11
N GLY A 237 -12.97 0.87 -27.13
CA GLY A 237 -13.03 -0.60 -27.15
C GLY A 237 -11.67 -1.32 -27.18
N SER A 238 -10.56 -0.58 -27.36
CA SER A 238 -9.19 -1.10 -27.41
C SER A 238 -8.59 -1.31 -26.02
N GLY A 239 -9.13 -0.64 -25.00
CA GLY A 239 -8.65 -0.75 -23.61
C GLY A 239 -7.25 -0.15 -23.39
N ASP A 240 -6.83 0.77 -24.27
CA ASP A 240 -5.55 1.49 -24.19
C ASP A 240 -5.63 2.67 -23.20
N ILE A 241 -6.83 3.20 -23.02
CA ILE A 241 -7.14 4.25 -22.05
C ILE A 241 -7.52 3.60 -20.72
N GLY A 242 -6.84 4.03 -19.66
CA GLY A 242 -7.19 3.66 -18.29
C GLY A 242 -7.79 4.85 -17.55
N TYR A 243 -8.95 4.65 -16.94
CA TYR A 243 -9.61 5.61 -16.07
C TYR A 243 -9.31 5.29 -14.61
N VAL A 244 -8.61 6.20 -13.93
CA VAL A 244 -8.38 6.13 -12.48
C VAL A 244 -9.29 7.14 -11.80
N THR A 245 -10.21 6.66 -10.97
CA THR A 245 -11.18 7.50 -10.26
C THR A 245 -10.84 7.59 -8.78
N PHE A 246 -10.61 8.81 -8.29
CA PHE A 246 -10.52 9.15 -6.88
C PHE A 246 -11.84 9.70 -6.38
N VAL A 247 -12.36 9.10 -5.31
CA VAL A 247 -13.57 9.56 -4.63
C VAL A 247 -13.18 10.17 -3.29
N LEU A 248 -13.38 11.49 -3.19
CA LEU A 248 -13.07 12.30 -2.03
C LEU A 248 -14.35 12.55 -1.21
N PHE A 249 -14.37 12.00 -0.01
CA PHE A 249 -15.44 12.24 0.96
C PHE A 249 -15.24 13.54 1.75
N PRO A 250 -16.27 14.08 2.43
CA PRO A 250 -16.21 15.39 3.10
C PRO A 250 -15.08 15.52 4.14
N ARG A 251 -14.60 14.41 4.69
CA ARG A 251 -13.44 14.36 5.61
C ARG A 251 -12.11 14.77 4.95
N HIS A 252 -12.00 14.65 3.63
CA HIS A 252 -10.83 15.07 2.84
C HIS A 252 -10.98 16.51 2.35
N LEU A 253 -12.22 17.02 2.32
CA LEU A 253 -12.57 18.32 1.73
C LEU A 253 -12.52 19.46 2.74
N THR A 254 -12.08 19.20 3.96
CA THR A 254 -11.97 20.22 5.01
C THR A 254 -11.04 21.36 4.56
N PRO A 255 -11.39 22.65 4.80
CA PRO A 255 -10.59 23.78 4.34
C PRO A 255 -9.11 23.71 4.75
N GLN A 256 -8.81 23.17 5.93
CA GLN A 256 -7.44 23.03 6.44
C GLN A 256 -6.57 22.05 5.63
N ARG A 257 -7.18 21.04 5.00
CA ARG A 257 -6.47 19.98 4.24
C ARG A 257 -6.60 20.15 2.73
N MET A 258 -7.50 21.01 2.29
CA MET A 258 -7.84 21.17 0.88
C MET A 258 -6.61 21.45 0.02
N THR A 259 -5.76 22.38 0.45
CA THR A 259 -4.51 22.75 -0.24
C THR A 259 -3.59 21.55 -0.45
N GLU A 260 -3.37 20.74 0.59
CA GLU A 260 -2.52 19.56 0.54
C GLU A 260 -3.13 18.46 -0.34
N VAL A 261 -4.44 18.23 -0.24
CA VAL A 261 -5.16 17.25 -1.05
C VAL A 261 -5.10 17.61 -2.53
N ILE A 262 -5.28 18.88 -2.90
CA ILE A 262 -5.15 19.35 -4.28
C ILE A 262 -3.75 19.05 -4.82
N SER A 263 -2.71 19.40 -4.06
CA SER A 263 -1.31 19.17 -4.48
C SER A 263 -1.01 17.68 -4.70
N HIS A 264 -1.51 16.81 -3.81
CA HIS A 264 -1.35 15.37 -3.96
C HIS A 264 -2.10 14.80 -5.16
N ILE A 265 -3.32 15.27 -5.42
CA ILE A 265 -4.14 14.79 -6.52
C ILE A 265 -3.56 15.27 -7.85
N GLN A 266 -3.16 16.54 -7.94
CA GLN A 266 -2.56 17.09 -9.16
C GLN A 266 -1.31 16.31 -9.58
N THR A 267 -0.43 15.98 -8.63
CA THR A 267 0.82 15.25 -8.90
C THR A 267 0.64 13.73 -9.03
N PHE A 268 -0.58 13.20 -8.86
CA PHE A 268 -0.83 11.77 -8.84
C PHE A 268 -0.35 11.07 -10.12
N ARG A 269 -0.64 11.65 -11.29
CA ARG A 269 -0.30 11.02 -12.58
C ARG A 269 1.21 10.89 -12.75
N ASP A 270 1.97 11.94 -12.47
CA ASP A 270 3.43 11.88 -12.56
C ASP A 270 4.03 10.97 -11.49
N TYR A 271 3.50 11.01 -10.27
CA TYR A 271 3.84 10.06 -9.21
C TYR A 271 3.64 8.62 -9.69
N PHE A 272 2.51 8.34 -10.32
CA PHE A 272 2.13 7.02 -10.79
C PHE A 272 3.10 6.51 -11.87
N HIS A 273 3.35 7.31 -12.91
CA HIS A 273 4.32 6.94 -13.95
C HIS A 273 5.76 6.89 -13.45
N TYR A 274 6.14 7.72 -12.48
CA TYR A 274 7.46 7.68 -11.85
C TYR A 274 7.68 6.33 -11.14
N HIS A 275 6.70 5.87 -10.35
CA HIS A 275 6.81 4.60 -9.62
C HIS A 275 6.76 3.36 -10.50
N ILE A 276 6.03 3.42 -11.62
CA ILE A 276 6.09 2.37 -12.65
C ILE A 276 7.53 2.27 -13.18
N LYS A 277 8.13 3.39 -13.59
CA LYS A 277 9.53 3.42 -14.08
C LYS A 277 10.53 2.98 -13.01
N ALA A 278 10.36 3.43 -11.77
CA ALA A 278 11.22 3.03 -10.64
C ALA A 278 11.13 1.51 -10.37
N SER A 279 9.93 0.93 -10.48
CA SER A 279 9.72 -0.51 -10.34
C SER A 279 10.37 -1.30 -11.47
N LYS A 280 10.27 -0.82 -12.72
CA LYS A 280 11.01 -1.41 -13.85
C LYS A 280 12.52 -1.40 -13.59
N ALA A 281 13.08 -0.28 -13.11
CA ALA A 281 14.49 -0.19 -12.76
C ALA A 281 14.89 -1.15 -11.62
N TYR A 282 14.02 -1.30 -10.60
CA TYR A 282 14.21 -2.27 -9.53
C TYR A 282 14.22 -3.71 -10.05
N ILE A 283 13.27 -4.08 -10.92
CA ILE A 283 13.26 -5.40 -11.56
C ILE A 283 14.55 -5.63 -12.37
N HIS A 284 15.02 -4.65 -13.13
CA HIS A 284 16.30 -4.75 -13.85
C HIS A 284 17.50 -4.98 -12.90
N SER A 285 17.52 -4.35 -11.73
CA SER A 285 18.56 -4.62 -10.72
C SER A 285 18.52 -6.06 -10.21
N ARG A 286 17.33 -6.63 -10.01
CA ARG A 286 17.13 -8.02 -9.55
C ARG A 286 17.51 -9.02 -10.63
N MET A 287 17.16 -8.73 -11.89
CA MET A 287 17.57 -9.51 -13.05
C MET A 287 19.09 -9.53 -13.19
N ARG A 288 19.76 -8.37 -13.12
CA ARG A 288 21.23 -8.29 -13.16
C ARG A 288 21.88 -9.12 -12.06
N LYS A 289 21.38 -9.03 -10.82
CA LYS A 289 21.87 -9.86 -9.70
C LYS A 289 21.71 -11.35 -10.00
N ARG A 290 20.52 -11.77 -10.47
CA ARG A 290 20.26 -13.19 -10.76
C ARG A 290 21.10 -13.72 -11.92
N THR A 291 21.31 -12.91 -12.96
CA THR A 291 22.20 -13.25 -14.07
C THR A 291 23.65 -13.37 -13.60
N ALA A 292 24.11 -12.48 -12.71
CA ALA A 292 25.44 -12.59 -12.11
C ALA A 292 25.60 -13.90 -11.33
N ASP A 293 24.58 -14.30 -10.55
CA ASP A 293 24.58 -15.58 -9.83
C ASP A 293 24.65 -16.77 -10.81
N PHE A 294 23.87 -16.75 -11.90
CA PHE A 294 23.92 -17.80 -12.92
C PHE A 294 25.27 -17.86 -13.64
N LEU A 295 25.88 -16.72 -13.94
CA LEU A 295 27.22 -16.67 -14.53
C LEU A 295 28.28 -17.24 -13.57
N GLN A 296 28.15 -17.04 -12.26
CA GLN A 296 29.03 -17.68 -11.29
C GLN A 296 28.89 -19.19 -11.30
N VAL A 297 27.66 -19.72 -11.34
CA VAL A 297 27.41 -21.16 -11.45
C VAL A 297 28.01 -21.73 -12.74
N LEU A 298 27.82 -21.03 -13.86
CA LEU A 298 28.38 -21.43 -15.16
C LEU A 298 29.92 -21.42 -15.15
N ARG A 299 30.54 -20.40 -14.53
CA ARG A 299 32.01 -20.34 -14.37
C ARG A 299 32.53 -21.49 -13.52
N ARG A 300 31.83 -21.86 -12.44
CA ARG A 300 32.19 -23.02 -11.59
C ARG A 300 32.06 -24.36 -12.31
N ALA A 301 31.18 -24.45 -13.31
CA ALA A 301 31.00 -25.65 -14.12
C ALA A 301 32.05 -25.80 -15.23
N ARG A 302 32.84 -24.76 -15.52
CA ARG A 302 33.98 -24.93 -16.43
C ARG A 302 35.07 -25.72 -15.71
N PRO A 303 35.54 -26.84 -16.29
CA PRO A 303 36.73 -27.50 -15.75
C PRO A 303 37.88 -26.47 -15.75
N GLU A 304 38.64 -26.42 -14.67
CA GLU A 304 39.90 -25.68 -14.69
C GLU A 304 40.73 -26.30 -15.80
N ASN A 305 41.17 -25.49 -16.77
CA ASN A 305 42.09 -25.99 -17.79
C ASN A 305 43.29 -26.55 -17.04
N GLU A 306 43.54 -27.86 -17.18
CA GLU A 306 44.78 -28.47 -16.73
C GLU A 306 45.92 -27.54 -17.15
N GLU A 307 46.73 -27.10 -16.17
CA GLU A 307 47.87 -26.24 -16.43
C GLU A 307 48.63 -26.83 -17.61
N LYS A 308 48.61 -26.13 -18.77
CA LYS A 308 49.42 -26.54 -19.92
C LYS A 308 50.83 -26.73 -19.40
N GLU A 309 51.32 -27.96 -19.40
CA GLU A 309 52.67 -28.28 -18.97
C GLU A 309 53.63 -27.26 -19.58
N ARG A 310 54.28 -26.46 -18.73
CA ARG A 310 55.28 -25.50 -19.20
C ARG A 310 56.49 -26.29 -19.67
N LYS A 311 56.55 -26.57 -20.97
CA LYS A 311 57.73 -27.16 -21.61
C LYS A 311 58.82 -26.10 -21.70
N THR A 312 60.03 -26.43 -21.26
CA THR A 312 61.23 -25.67 -21.63
C THR A 312 61.54 -25.92 -23.10
N ALA A 313 62.21 -24.97 -23.76
CA ALA A 313 62.46 -24.96 -25.21
C ALA A 313 63.22 -26.20 -25.77
N SER A 314 63.74 -27.08 -24.92
CA SER A 314 64.40 -28.34 -25.31
C SER A 314 63.51 -29.60 -25.17
N GLY A 315 62.23 -29.47 -24.82
CA GLY A 315 61.25 -30.54 -24.97
C GLY A 315 61.33 -31.71 -23.98
N ARG A 316 62.01 -31.58 -22.83
CA ARG A 316 61.99 -32.61 -21.76
C ARG A 316 60.97 -32.28 -20.66
N THR A 317 60.08 -33.23 -20.38
CA THR A 317 59.16 -33.22 -19.23
C THR A 317 59.91 -33.65 -17.96
N PHE A 318 59.77 -32.90 -16.87
CA PHE A 318 60.29 -33.29 -15.56
C PHE A 318 59.52 -34.51 -15.03
N LYS A 319 60.13 -35.69 -15.08
CA LYS A 319 59.75 -36.83 -14.24
C LYS A 319 60.77 -36.92 -13.11
N ILE A 320 60.31 -36.71 -11.88
CA ILE A 320 61.12 -36.86 -10.68
C ILE A 320 61.33 -38.37 -10.47
N VAL A 321 62.56 -38.84 -10.65
CA VAL A 321 63.00 -40.20 -10.26
C VAL A 321 63.95 -40.03 -9.08
N PRO A 322 63.79 -40.78 -7.96
CA PRO A 322 64.64 -40.62 -6.80
C PRO A 322 65.80 -41.62 -6.85
N THR A 323 67.04 -41.16 -6.79
CA THR A 323 68.13 -41.92 -6.14
C THR A 323 69.36 -41.09 -5.84
N HIS A 324 69.82 -41.32 -4.61
CA HIS A 324 71.15 -41.17 -3.99
C HIS A 324 72.39 -40.78 -4.80
N ALA A 325 73.20 -39.99 -4.09
CA ALA A 325 74.66 -40.03 -3.94
C ALA A 325 75.57 -39.35 -4.99
N ASP A 326 76.27 -38.37 -4.43
CA ASP A 326 77.67 -37.98 -4.65
C ASP A 326 78.13 -37.14 -5.85
N LEU A 327 79.07 -36.25 -5.47
CA LEU A 327 80.18 -35.64 -6.21
C LEU A 327 79.98 -34.31 -6.97
N PHE A 328 80.60 -33.27 -6.38
CA PHE A 328 81.52 -32.28 -6.98
C PHE A 328 81.28 -31.82 -8.44
N ASP A 329 80.98 -30.54 -8.65
CA ASP A 329 81.96 -29.48 -8.98
C ASP A 329 81.28 -28.21 -9.55
N THR A 330 81.86 -27.05 -9.22
CA THR A 330 81.59 -25.69 -9.75
C THR A 330 82.39 -25.41 -11.04
N PRO A 331 82.48 -24.19 -11.65
CA PRO A 331 81.58 -23.02 -11.82
C PRO A 331 81.59 -22.45 -13.29
N THR A 332 81.13 -21.18 -13.46
CA THR A 332 81.53 -20.14 -14.48
C THR A 332 80.71 -20.05 -15.79
N VAL A 333 80.47 -18.90 -16.47
CA VAL A 333 80.75 -17.45 -16.31
C VAL A 333 79.94 -16.64 -17.36
N SER A 334 79.65 -15.38 -17.00
CA SER A 334 79.41 -14.11 -17.76
C SER A 334 78.89 -14.04 -19.23
N ASN A 335 78.05 -13.04 -19.52
CA ASN A 335 78.48 -11.72 -20.06
C ASN A 335 77.31 -10.77 -20.44
N ASN A 336 77.27 -9.61 -19.78
CA ASN A 336 77.21 -8.21 -20.27
C ASN A 336 76.47 -7.81 -21.57
N GLY A 337 75.32 -7.11 -21.38
CA GLY A 337 74.77 -5.85 -21.98
C GLY A 337 74.97 -5.42 -23.45
N PRO A 338 74.55 -4.19 -23.86
CA PRO A 338 73.67 -3.19 -23.19
C PRO A 338 72.63 -2.48 -24.13
N TRP A 339 71.87 -1.51 -23.56
CA TRP A 339 71.12 -0.38 -24.17
C TRP A 339 69.67 -0.65 -24.68
N VAL A 340 68.63 0.18 -24.51
CA VAL A 340 68.39 1.56 -24.05
C VAL A 340 66.98 1.62 -23.43
N ALA A 341 66.81 2.28 -22.28
CA ALA A 341 65.49 2.63 -21.74
C ALA A 341 65.06 4.01 -22.26
N THR A 342 63.89 4.10 -22.90
CA THR A 342 63.18 5.36 -23.10
C THR A 342 61.88 5.29 -22.31
N THR A 343 61.87 6.01 -21.19
CA THR A 343 60.76 6.19 -20.27
C THR A 343 59.76 7.20 -20.84
N MET A 344 58.52 6.78 -21.09
CA MET A 344 57.37 7.71 -21.11
C MET A 344 56.72 7.70 -19.73
N ILE A 345 56.64 8.89 -19.13
CA ILE A 345 56.07 9.17 -17.82
C ILE A 345 54.63 9.65 -18.02
N TRP A 346 53.67 8.96 -17.40
CA TRP A 346 52.30 9.45 -17.14
C TRP A 346 52.06 9.48 -15.61
N PRO A 347 51.25 10.41 -15.08
CA PRO A 347 51.41 10.90 -13.72
C PRO A 347 50.46 10.18 -12.75
N PHE A 348 50.71 8.91 -12.44
CA PHE A 348 50.17 8.29 -11.22
C PHE A 348 51.17 7.23 -10.71
N GLY A 349 51.70 7.46 -9.49
CA GLY A 349 52.50 6.62 -8.59
C GLY A 349 53.14 5.30 -9.08
N SER A 350 54.45 5.16 -8.83
CA SER A 350 55.23 3.93 -9.02
C SER A 350 54.68 2.74 -8.21
N TRP A 351 54.35 1.66 -8.91
CA TRP A 351 54.07 0.33 -8.36
C TRP A 351 55.39 -0.39 -8.04
N ASP A 352 55.63 -0.73 -6.77
CA ASP A 352 56.82 -1.47 -6.33
C ASP A 352 56.69 -2.98 -6.60
N VAL A 353 57.19 -3.41 -7.75
CA VAL A 353 57.25 -4.82 -8.21
C VAL A 353 58.02 -5.75 -7.25
N VAL A 354 58.87 -5.19 -6.39
CA VAL A 354 59.71 -5.95 -5.44
C VAL A 354 58.87 -6.53 -4.29
N LYS A 355 57.89 -5.79 -3.76
CA LYS A 355 57.04 -6.23 -2.65
C LYS A 355 56.15 -7.42 -3.02
N GLU A 356 55.70 -7.48 -4.26
CA GLU A 356 54.85 -8.57 -4.75
C GLU A 356 55.64 -9.89 -4.90
N ARG A 357 56.95 -9.78 -5.18
CA ARG A 357 57.82 -10.94 -5.35
C ARG A 357 58.19 -11.58 -4.01
N GLU A 358 58.46 -10.76 -2.99
CA GLU A 358 58.72 -11.24 -1.62
C GLU A 358 57.48 -11.91 -1.00
N GLN A 359 56.29 -11.36 -1.26
CA GLN A 359 55.03 -11.96 -0.80
C GLN A 359 54.74 -13.32 -1.44
N ARG A 360 55.11 -13.53 -2.70
CA ARG A 360 54.95 -14.84 -3.37
C ARG A 360 55.91 -15.89 -2.84
N ILE A 361 57.16 -15.52 -2.55
CA ILE A 361 58.18 -16.43 -2.00
C ILE A 361 57.76 -16.91 -0.59
N GLN A 362 57.26 -16.00 0.27
CA GLN A 362 56.72 -16.37 1.58
C GLN A 362 55.46 -17.26 1.51
N GLN A 363 54.71 -17.20 0.39
CA GLN A 363 53.51 -17.99 0.18
C GLN A 363 53.83 -19.41 -0.35
N GLU A 364 54.98 -19.58 -0.99
CA GLU A 364 55.51 -20.87 -1.43
C GLU A 364 56.17 -21.66 -0.28
N GLU A 365 56.89 -21.01 0.64
CA GLU A 365 57.50 -21.67 1.80
C GLU A 365 56.49 -22.23 2.82
N LYS A 366 55.24 -21.74 2.84
CA LYS A 366 54.19 -22.22 3.75
C LYS A 366 53.46 -23.49 3.28
N ARG A 367 53.80 -24.06 2.12
CA ARG A 367 53.14 -25.26 1.59
C ARG A 367 53.94 -26.52 1.95
N GLN A 368 53.66 -27.12 3.11
CA GLN A 368 54.14 -28.47 3.40
C GLN A 368 53.41 -29.52 2.53
N PRO A 369 54.09 -30.59 2.10
CA PRO A 369 53.48 -31.64 1.28
C PRO A 369 52.52 -32.47 2.12
N VAL A 370 51.23 -32.40 1.79
CA VAL A 370 50.18 -33.21 2.44
C VAL A 370 50.23 -34.63 1.88
N SER A 371 50.22 -35.62 2.76
CA SER A 371 50.21 -37.03 2.39
C SER A 371 48.94 -37.39 1.59
N TRP A 372 49.10 -38.24 0.58
CA TRP A 372 48.01 -38.74 -0.25
C TRP A 372 46.93 -39.48 0.57
N THR A 373 47.32 -40.13 1.66
CA THR A 373 46.38 -40.79 2.59
C THR A 373 45.53 -39.80 3.38
N ASP A 374 46.07 -38.64 3.75
CA ASP A 374 45.29 -37.59 4.43
C ASP A 374 44.29 -36.95 3.48
N THR A 375 44.63 -36.85 2.19
CA THR A 375 43.77 -36.29 1.15
C THR A 375 42.56 -37.19 0.84
N ILE A 376 42.75 -38.51 0.80
CA ILE A 376 41.64 -39.47 0.58
C ILE A 376 40.69 -39.50 1.79
N ASN A 377 41.23 -39.44 3.01
CA ASN A 377 40.39 -39.35 4.21
C ASN A 377 39.60 -38.03 4.25
N ARG A 378 40.21 -36.92 3.82
CA ARG A 378 39.53 -35.61 3.66
C ARG A 378 38.47 -35.62 2.58
N ILE A 379 38.64 -36.36 1.49
CA ILE A 379 37.65 -36.47 0.40
C ILE A 379 36.45 -37.34 0.83
N ARG A 380 36.69 -38.41 1.61
CA ARG A 380 35.60 -39.20 2.21
C ARG A 380 34.84 -38.43 3.28
N SER A 381 35.51 -37.54 4.03
CA SER A 381 34.88 -36.71 5.06
C SER A 381 34.29 -35.41 4.49
N ALA A 382 34.78 -34.88 3.36
CA ALA A 382 34.40 -33.58 2.78
C ALA A 382 32.90 -33.37 2.51
N PRO A 383 32.12 -34.33 1.95
CA PRO A 383 30.69 -34.11 1.78
C PRO A 383 29.95 -34.08 3.12
N PHE A 384 30.38 -34.87 4.11
CA PHE A 384 29.78 -34.90 5.44
C PHE A 384 30.19 -33.69 6.30
N ASP A 385 31.44 -33.25 6.24
CA ASP A 385 31.95 -32.08 6.96
C ASP A 385 31.38 -30.78 6.35
N SER A 386 31.33 -30.68 5.02
CA SER A 386 30.66 -29.56 4.35
C SER A 386 29.15 -29.56 4.63
N ALA A 387 28.50 -30.73 4.64
CA ALA A 387 27.10 -30.82 5.06
C ALA A 387 26.92 -30.39 6.53
N ARG A 388 27.88 -30.70 7.42
CA ARG A 388 27.84 -30.28 8.83
C ARG A 388 28.06 -28.78 9.02
N GLU A 389 28.86 -28.14 8.16
CA GLU A 389 29.09 -26.68 8.17
C GLU A 389 27.91 -25.89 7.59
N TRP A 390 27.25 -26.38 6.53
CA TRP A 390 26.10 -25.71 5.89
C TRP A 390 24.75 -26.11 6.50
N ALA A 391 24.68 -27.25 7.20
CA ALA A 391 23.46 -27.73 7.84
C ALA A 391 22.81 -26.67 8.74
N PRO A 392 23.52 -25.91 9.60
CA PRO A 392 22.90 -24.85 10.39
C PRO A 392 22.24 -23.78 9.52
N VAL A 393 22.91 -23.34 8.46
CA VAL A 393 22.46 -22.24 7.58
C VAL A 393 21.18 -22.61 6.84
N VAL A 394 20.96 -23.89 6.52
CA VAL A 394 19.76 -24.38 5.83
C VAL A 394 18.69 -24.86 6.81
N LEU A 395 19.08 -25.57 7.87
CA LEU A 395 18.16 -26.11 8.86
C LEU A 395 17.52 -25.01 9.71
N PHE A 396 18.24 -23.93 10.07
CA PHE A 396 17.64 -22.86 10.89
C PHE A 396 16.49 -22.12 10.17
N PRO A 397 16.62 -21.69 8.90
CA PRO A 397 15.51 -21.08 8.17
C PRO A 397 14.36 -22.07 7.90
N LEU A 398 14.66 -23.32 7.57
CA LEU A 398 13.63 -24.34 7.33
C LEU A 398 12.88 -24.68 8.62
N ALA A 399 13.60 -24.86 9.74
CA ALA A 399 13.00 -25.05 11.05
C ALA A 399 12.22 -23.81 11.49
N GLY A 400 12.70 -22.60 11.19
CA GLY A 400 12.00 -21.35 11.43
C GLY A 400 10.69 -21.24 10.64
N MET A 401 10.70 -21.56 9.35
CA MET A 401 9.49 -21.61 8.52
C MET A 401 8.51 -22.70 8.99
N ALA A 402 9.02 -23.89 9.30
CA ALA A 402 8.19 -24.97 9.86
C ALA A 402 7.58 -24.55 11.21
N ALA A 403 8.35 -23.91 12.09
CA ALA A 403 7.87 -23.40 13.36
C ALA A 403 6.80 -22.30 13.18
N LEU A 404 6.99 -21.39 12.23
CA LEU A 404 6.01 -20.36 11.89
C LEU A 404 4.73 -20.97 11.32
N GLN A 405 4.84 -21.98 10.46
CA GLN A 405 3.69 -22.67 9.88
C GLN A 405 2.93 -23.47 10.94
N ILE A 406 3.65 -24.15 11.84
CA ILE A 406 3.07 -24.83 13.00
C ILE A 406 2.40 -23.82 13.93
N TYR A 407 3.03 -22.66 14.17
CA TYR A 407 2.45 -21.62 15.01
C TYR A 407 1.17 -21.05 14.40
N ALA A 408 1.21 -20.65 13.14
CA ALA A 408 0.07 -20.05 12.44
C ALA A 408 -1.12 -21.01 12.32
N ASN A 409 -0.84 -22.29 12.08
CA ASN A 409 -1.87 -23.30 11.88
C ASN A 409 -2.38 -23.88 13.20
N TYR A 410 -1.50 -24.21 14.15
CA TYR A 410 -1.85 -24.98 15.36
C TYR A 410 -1.81 -24.18 16.66
N LEU A 411 -0.93 -23.19 16.77
CA LEU A 411 -0.63 -22.53 18.06
C LEU A 411 -1.21 -21.11 18.20
N ARG A 412 -1.75 -20.56 17.11
CA ARG A 412 -2.40 -19.24 17.11
C ARG A 412 -3.74 -19.31 17.83
N ARG A 413 -3.95 -18.39 18.78
CA ARG A 413 -5.18 -18.31 19.56
C ARG A 413 -6.36 -17.76 18.73
N ILE A 414 -7.50 -18.43 18.81
CA ILE A 414 -8.81 -18.00 18.34
C ILE A 414 -9.50 -17.20 19.46
N PRO A 415 -9.77 -15.89 19.27
CA PRO A 415 -10.31 -15.06 20.34
C PRO A 415 -11.83 -15.22 20.55
N GLY A 416 -12.60 -15.63 19.53
CA GLY A 416 -14.06 -15.77 19.63
C GLY A 416 -14.65 -16.69 18.57
N SER A 417 -15.94 -17.02 18.73
CA SER A 417 -16.65 -17.99 17.87
C SER A 417 -16.71 -17.58 16.39
N ALA A 418 -16.70 -16.27 16.11
CA ALA A 418 -16.68 -15.73 14.74
C ALA A 418 -15.38 -16.04 13.97
N TYR A 419 -14.27 -16.26 14.67
CA TYR A 419 -12.95 -16.50 14.08
C TYR A 419 -12.67 -17.99 13.82
N VAL A 420 -13.61 -18.88 14.14
CA VAL A 420 -13.51 -20.31 13.83
C VAL A 420 -13.78 -20.51 12.34
N ARG A 421 -12.76 -20.95 11.60
CA ARG A 421 -12.84 -21.16 10.16
C ARG A 421 -13.74 -22.38 9.83
N PRO A 422 -14.50 -22.37 8.73
CA PRO A 422 -15.35 -23.51 8.33
C PRO A 422 -14.60 -24.84 8.23
N ASN A 423 -13.34 -24.82 7.78
CA ASN A 423 -12.51 -26.03 7.66
C ASN A 423 -12.18 -26.69 9.01
N PHE A 424 -12.45 -26.04 10.15
CA PHE A 424 -12.25 -26.63 11.47
C PHE A 424 -13.43 -27.52 11.87
N PHE A 425 -14.59 -27.33 11.24
CA PHE A 425 -15.76 -28.13 11.52
C PHE A 425 -15.49 -29.58 11.11
N ARG A 426 -15.81 -30.52 12.01
CA ARG A 426 -15.64 -31.98 11.89
C ARG A 426 -14.20 -32.48 11.82
N ASN A 427 -13.26 -31.67 11.33
CA ASN A 427 -11.87 -32.07 11.10
C ASN A 427 -10.92 -31.73 12.25
N ARG A 428 -11.30 -30.79 13.14
CA ARG A 428 -10.39 -30.28 14.16
C ARG A 428 -11.07 -30.02 15.50
N SER A 429 -10.35 -30.34 16.57
CA SER A 429 -10.75 -30.00 17.94
C SER A 429 -10.14 -28.68 18.42
N ILE A 430 -10.89 -27.96 19.25
CA ILE A 430 -10.46 -26.75 19.95
C ILE A 430 -10.17 -27.13 21.39
N PHE A 431 -8.95 -26.88 21.85
CA PHE A 431 -8.56 -27.09 23.25
C PHE A 431 -8.58 -25.77 24.02
N GLY A 432 -9.14 -25.76 25.22
CA GLY A 432 -9.26 -24.53 26.02
C GLY A 432 -9.58 -24.80 27.48
N ARG A 433 -9.59 -23.73 28.28
CA ARG A 433 -10.07 -23.76 29.67
C ARG A 433 -11.46 -23.15 29.74
N VAL A 434 -12.38 -23.80 30.43
CA VAL A 434 -13.74 -23.27 30.59
C VAL A 434 -13.76 -22.18 31.65
N THR A 435 -14.33 -21.03 31.29
CA THR A 435 -14.33 -19.82 32.12
C THR A 435 -15.66 -19.59 32.82
N SER A 436 -16.77 -19.88 32.15
CA SER A 436 -18.12 -19.71 32.68
C SER A 436 -19.09 -20.68 32.02
N VAL A 437 -20.12 -21.06 32.78
CA VAL A 437 -21.26 -21.86 32.31
C VAL A 437 -22.50 -20.99 32.53
N GLY A 438 -23.18 -20.68 31.44
CA GLY A 438 -24.37 -19.81 31.41
C GLY A 438 -25.64 -20.61 31.60
N ASP A 439 -25.79 -21.70 30.83
CA ASP A 439 -26.97 -22.55 30.78
C ASP A 439 -26.60 -24.03 30.97
N GLY A 440 -27.61 -24.91 31.09
CA GLY A 440 -27.43 -26.36 31.23
C GLY A 440 -26.84 -27.06 30.00
N ASP A 441 -26.80 -26.39 28.85
CA ASP A 441 -26.29 -26.88 27.56
C ASP A 441 -25.15 -26.01 26.96
N ASN A 442 -24.86 -24.84 27.58
CA ASN A 442 -23.96 -23.83 27.02
C ASN A 442 -22.83 -23.42 27.97
N PHE A 443 -21.62 -23.31 27.44
CA PHE A 443 -20.46 -22.82 28.19
C PHE A 443 -19.51 -21.96 27.34
N HIS A 444 -18.71 -21.14 28.03
CA HIS A 444 -17.67 -20.31 27.43
C HIS A 444 -16.29 -20.94 27.61
N LEU A 445 -15.59 -21.11 26.49
CA LEU A 445 -14.25 -21.69 26.42
C LEU A 445 -13.23 -20.61 26.08
N PHE A 446 -12.20 -20.46 26.91
CA PHE A 446 -11.01 -19.69 26.57
C PHE A 446 -9.98 -20.59 25.88
N HIS A 447 -9.73 -20.34 24.60
CA HIS A 447 -8.85 -21.19 23.81
C HIS A 447 -7.38 -21.05 24.23
N THR A 448 -6.76 -22.17 24.59
CA THR A 448 -5.37 -22.28 25.08
C THR A 448 -4.59 -23.28 24.22
N PRO A 449 -4.17 -22.89 23.00
CA PRO A 449 -3.55 -23.82 22.07
C PRO A 449 -2.28 -24.44 22.66
N GLY A 450 -2.18 -25.76 22.59
CA GLY A 450 -1.09 -26.57 23.17
C GLY A 450 -1.04 -26.64 24.70
N GLY A 451 -1.99 -26.02 25.40
CA GLY A 451 -2.16 -26.20 26.85
C GLY A 451 -0.91 -25.95 27.68
N ARG A 452 -0.71 -26.76 28.73
CA ARG A 452 0.43 -26.62 29.64
C ARG A 452 1.79 -26.76 28.94
N ILE A 453 1.88 -27.55 27.88
CA ILE A 453 3.12 -27.78 27.12
C ILE A 453 3.65 -26.47 26.51
N LEU A 454 2.75 -25.58 26.07
CA LEU A 454 3.11 -24.28 25.48
C LEU A 454 3.02 -23.11 26.46
N GLY A 455 3.19 -23.38 27.74
CA GLY A 455 3.30 -22.33 28.75
C GLY A 455 1.98 -21.88 29.37
N TRP A 456 0.82 -22.39 28.95
CA TRP A 456 -0.45 -21.95 29.54
C TRP A 456 -0.58 -22.45 30.99
N GLY A 457 -0.57 -21.51 31.94
CA GLY A 457 -0.65 -21.77 33.38
C GLY A 457 0.64 -21.53 34.17
N TRP A 458 1.81 -21.45 33.51
CA TRP A 458 3.09 -21.16 34.18
C TRP A 458 3.90 -20.04 33.51
N LEU A 459 3.75 -19.84 32.20
CA LEU A 459 4.35 -18.71 31.45
C LEU A 459 3.26 -17.74 30.95
N ARG A 460 2.18 -18.27 30.37
CA ARG A 460 1.02 -17.51 29.88
C ARG A 460 -0.12 -17.63 30.89
N LYS A 461 -0.43 -16.52 31.56
CA LYS A 461 -1.54 -16.43 32.51
C LYS A 461 -2.89 -16.48 31.80
N ILE A 462 -3.83 -17.23 32.35
CA ILE A 462 -5.21 -17.27 31.87
C ILE A 462 -5.98 -16.22 32.68
N PRO A 463 -6.62 -15.23 32.03
CA PRO A 463 -7.36 -14.19 32.73
C PRO A 463 -8.59 -14.77 33.43
N GLU A 464 -8.82 -14.39 34.69
CA GLU A 464 -10.01 -14.79 35.47
C GLU A 464 -11.05 -13.65 35.60
N ALA A 465 -10.65 -12.39 35.37
CA ALA A 465 -11.53 -11.23 35.51
C ALA A 465 -12.59 -11.18 34.41
N ARG A 466 -13.87 -10.96 34.79
CA ARG A 466 -14.99 -10.85 33.83
C ARG A 466 -14.77 -9.78 32.75
N ARG A 467 -14.15 -8.64 33.09
CA ARG A 467 -13.84 -7.56 32.14
C ARG A 467 -12.85 -8.00 31.07
N GLU A 468 -11.88 -8.84 31.41
CA GLU A 468 -10.85 -9.33 30.49
C GLU A 468 -11.33 -10.48 29.61
N LEU A 469 -12.37 -11.20 30.04
CA LEU A 469 -12.98 -12.32 29.33
C LEU A 469 -14.04 -11.90 28.30
N LYS A 470 -14.54 -10.66 28.40
CA LYS A 470 -15.51 -10.09 27.45
C LYS A 470 -14.91 -10.09 26.03
N ASP A 471 -15.65 -10.63 25.06
CA ASP A 471 -15.27 -10.77 23.64
C ASP A 471 -13.99 -11.59 23.36
N ARG A 472 -13.50 -12.33 24.37
CA ARG A 472 -12.29 -13.15 24.30
C ARG A 472 -12.54 -14.64 24.57
N THR A 473 -13.79 -15.07 24.55
CA THR A 473 -14.19 -16.47 24.76
C THR A 473 -15.00 -17.00 23.58
N ILE A 474 -14.96 -18.31 23.40
CA ILE A 474 -15.76 -19.03 22.39
C ILE A 474 -16.98 -19.60 23.12
N SER A 475 -18.17 -19.14 22.77
CA SER A 475 -19.42 -19.75 23.22
C SER A 475 -19.61 -21.09 22.49
N ILE A 476 -19.84 -22.16 23.26
CA ILE A 476 -20.03 -23.52 22.75
C ILE A 476 -21.32 -24.08 23.34
N ARG A 477 -22.22 -24.51 22.46
CA ARG A 477 -23.40 -25.30 22.78
C ARG A 477 -23.08 -26.78 22.63
N ILE A 478 -23.50 -27.61 23.58
CA ILE A 478 -23.30 -29.06 23.54
C ILE A 478 -24.23 -29.65 22.46
N ALA A 479 -23.65 -30.34 21.48
CA ALA A 479 -24.43 -30.90 20.38
C ALA A 479 -25.17 -32.17 20.83
N GLY A 480 -26.47 -32.27 20.51
CA GLY A 480 -27.29 -33.45 20.75
C GLY A 480 -27.74 -33.65 22.20
N VAL A 481 -27.57 -32.63 23.04
CA VAL A 481 -28.03 -32.62 24.43
C VAL A 481 -28.98 -31.44 24.60
N ASP A 482 -30.18 -31.71 25.08
CA ASP A 482 -31.19 -30.71 25.40
C ASP A 482 -31.38 -30.70 26.92
N ALA A 483 -31.11 -29.57 27.55
CA ALA A 483 -31.10 -29.44 29.00
C ALA A 483 -32.39 -28.77 29.50
N PRO A 484 -32.89 -29.11 30.69
CA PRO A 484 -34.07 -28.46 31.25
C PRO A 484 -33.87 -26.94 31.38
N GLU A 485 -34.83 -26.19 30.84
CA GLU A 485 -34.74 -24.73 30.70
C GLU A 485 -34.77 -24.01 32.06
N CYS A 486 -33.81 -23.12 32.27
CA CYS A 486 -33.78 -22.24 33.45
C CYS A 486 -34.84 -21.13 33.33
N ALA A 487 -35.23 -20.53 34.45
CA ALA A 487 -36.18 -19.41 34.43
C ALA A 487 -35.64 -18.27 33.54
N HIS A 488 -36.43 -17.89 32.53
CA HIS A 488 -36.07 -16.84 31.57
C HIS A 488 -37.29 -15.96 31.30
N PHE A 489 -37.14 -14.63 31.52
CA PHE A 489 -38.12 -13.58 31.21
C PHE A 489 -39.59 -13.99 31.44
N GLY A 490 -39.99 -14.10 32.71
CA GLY A 490 -41.39 -14.32 33.10
C GLY A 490 -41.91 -15.76 33.00
N ARG A 491 -41.09 -16.71 32.53
CA ARG A 491 -41.44 -18.14 32.52
C ARG A 491 -40.85 -18.88 33.74
N PRO A 492 -41.63 -19.75 34.41
CA PRO A 492 -41.11 -20.56 35.51
C PRO A 492 -40.06 -21.56 35.00
N ALA A 493 -39.07 -21.87 35.84
CA ALA A 493 -38.03 -22.84 35.51
C ALA A 493 -38.62 -24.26 35.39
N GLN A 494 -38.06 -25.08 34.49
CA GLN A 494 -38.43 -26.49 34.41
C GLN A 494 -37.89 -27.26 35.62
N PRO A 495 -38.56 -28.35 36.07
CA PRO A 495 -38.00 -29.24 37.10
C PRO A 495 -36.59 -29.70 36.73
N PHE A 496 -35.70 -29.80 37.72
CA PHE A 496 -34.27 -30.18 37.56
C PHE A 496 -33.37 -29.22 36.75
N SER A 497 -33.88 -28.10 36.24
CA SER A 497 -33.07 -27.09 35.52
C SER A 497 -31.89 -26.55 36.35
N ALA A 498 -32.15 -26.18 37.60
CA ALA A 498 -31.12 -25.68 38.52
C ALA A 498 -30.08 -26.76 38.86
N GLU A 499 -30.51 -28.00 39.04
CA GLU A 499 -29.63 -29.14 39.34
C GLU A 499 -28.73 -29.50 38.14
N ALA A 500 -29.28 -29.49 36.93
CA ALA A 500 -28.53 -29.72 35.69
C ALA A 500 -27.46 -28.63 35.47
N LEU A 501 -27.82 -27.36 35.68
CA LEU A 501 -26.87 -26.24 35.59
C LEU A 501 -25.77 -26.35 36.66
N ALA A 502 -26.14 -26.68 37.91
CA ALA A 502 -25.18 -26.88 38.99
C ALA A 502 -24.24 -28.05 38.70
N TRP A 503 -24.76 -29.16 38.17
CA TRP A 503 -23.97 -30.31 37.76
C TRP A 503 -22.95 -29.95 36.68
N LEU A 504 -23.39 -29.29 35.60
CA LEU A 504 -22.51 -28.90 34.49
C LEU A 504 -21.43 -27.91 34.96
N ARG A 505 -21.82 -26.93 35.78
CA ARG A 505 -20.90 -25.96 36.38
C ARG A 505 -19.86 -26.66 37.24
N ASN A 506 -20.25 -27.58 38.11
CA ASN A 506 -19.30 -28.30 38.98
C ASN A 506 -18.40 -29.25 38.18
N TYR A 507 -18.93 -29.85 37.11
CA TYR A 507 -18.20 -30.81 36.29
C TYR A 507 -17.16 -30.15 35.36
N ILE A 508 -17.47 -28.99 34.76
CA ILE A 508 -16.65 -28.41 33.69
C ILE A 508 -15.92 -27.13 34.09
N ASN A 509 -16.44 -26.35 35.04
CA ASN A 509 -15.89 -25.03 35.35
C ASN A 509 -14.39 -25.10 35.75
N LYS A 510 -13.59 -24.18 35.22
CA LYS A 510 -12.12 -24.12 35.38
C LYS A 510 -11.36 -25.39 34.93
N ARG A 511 -12.01 -26.37 34.30
CA ARG A 511 -11.33 -27.53 33.70
C ARG A 511 -10.87 -27.22 32.28
N ASN A 512 -9.84 -27.94 31.84
CA ASN A 512 -9.38 -27.88 30.46
C ASN A 512 -10.17 -28.91 29.64
N VAL A 513 -10.84 -28.46 28.59
CA VAL A 513 -11.72 -29.27 27.75
C VAL A 513 -11.26 -29.22 26.30
N ARG A 514 -11.44 -30.34 25.61
CA ARG A 514 -11.28 -30.45 24.16
C ARG A 514 -12.67 -30.53 23.51
N ALA A 515 -13.04 -29.50 22.77
CA ALA A 515 -14.32 -29.44 22.07
C ALA A 515 -14.14 -29.83 20.60
N TYR A 516 -14.96 -30.76 20.11
CA TYR A 516 -15.04 -31.10 18.69
C TYR A 516 -16.13 -30.23 18.05
N VAL A 517 -15.73 -29.35 17.14
CA VAL A 517 -16.66 -28.39 16.55
C VAL A 517 -17.38 -29.05 15.39
N TYR A 518 -18.70 -29.20 15.48
CA TYR A 518 -19.48 -29.85 14.43
C TYR A 518 -20.03 -28.87 13.39
N ARG A 519 -20.64 -27.78 13.86
CA ARG A 519 -21.24 -26.74 13.04
C ARG A 519 -21.23 -25.42 13.82
N ARG A 520 -21.20 -24.30 13.11
CA ARG A 520 -21.53 -23.00 13.71
C ARG A 520 -23.04 -22.94 13.95
N ASP A 521 -23.44 -22.43 15.12
CA ASP A 521 -24.84 -22.23 15.43
C ASP A 521 -25.51 -21.30 14.41
N GLN A 522 -26.78 -21.57 14.11
CA GLN A 522 -27.52 -20.84 13.09
C GLN A 522 -27.99 -19.50 13.64
N ASP A 523 -27.87 -18.46 12.82
CA ASP A 523 -28.47 -17.18 13.13
C ASP A 523 -29.98 -17.28 12.87
N VAL A 524 -30.73 -17.54 13.94
CA VAL A 524 -32.19 -17.78 13.88
C VAL A 524 -32.91 -16.59 13.27
N GLY A 525 -32.47 -15.35 13.53
CA GLY A 525 -33.05 -14.16 12.93
C GLY A 525 -32.91 -14.15 11.41
N LEU A 526 -31.74 -14.53 10.90
CA LEU A 526 -31.51 -14.67 9.47
C LEU A 526 -32.37 -15.79 8.85
N GLU A 527 -32.54 -16.92 9.53
CA GLU A 527 -33.39 -18.02 9.05
C GLU A 527 -34.88 -17.66 9.07
N MET A 528 -35.34 -16.92 10.09
CA MET A 528 -36.71 -16.38 10.13
C MET A 528 -36.98 -15.47 8.93
N ILE A 529 -36.02 -14.62 8.57
CA ILE A 529 -36.12 -13.76 7.38
C ILE A 529 -36.10 -14.60 6.09
N ARG A 530 -35.25 -15.63 5.99
CA ARG A 530 -35.22 -16.55 4.83
C ARG A 530 -36.51 -17.35 4.67
N ALA A 531 -37.16 -17.70 5.77
CA ALA A 531 -38.46 -18.37 5.79
C ALA A 531 -39.62 -17.40 5.49
N GLY A 532 -39.36 -16.07 5.49
CA GLY A 532 -40.37 -15.05 5.28
C GLY A 532 -41.28 -14.85 6.49
N MET A 533 -40.81 -15.13 7.70
CA MET A 533 -41.58 -15.00 8.94
C MET A 533 -41.26 -13.69 9.70
N ALA A 534 -40.25 -12.93 9.25
CA ALA A 534 -39.83 -11.66 9.84
C ALA A 534 -39.29 -10.71 8.77
N THR A 535 -39.34 -9.42 9.05
CA THR A 535 -38.77 -8.34 8.24
C THR A 535 -37.51 -7.78 8.92
N THR A 536 -36.58 -7.21 8.14
CA THR A 536 -35.46 -6.46 8.71
C THR A 536 -35.92 -5.15 9.37
N TYR A 537 -35.20 -4.67 10.38
CA TYR A 537 -35.53 -3.44 11.10
C TYR A 537 -35.09 -2.20 10.30
N GLU A 538 -36.04 -1.42 9.79
CA GLU A 538 -35.78 -0.21 8.98
C GLU A 538 -35.68 1.09 9.81
N ALA A 539 -35.48 1.03 11.13
CA ALA A 539 -35.45 2.24 11.95
C ALA A 539 -34.18 3.06 11.66
N LYS A 540 -34.34 4.37 11.39
CA LYS A 540 -33.24 5.31 11.10
C LYS A 540 -32.25 5.47 12.28
N GLN A 541 -32.58 5.00 13.49
CA GLN A 541 -31.68 4.96 14.65
C GLN A 541 -31.93 3.72 15.52
N GLY A 542 -30.85 3.07 16.00
CA GLY A 542 -30.88 2.09 17.10
C GLY A 542 -30.84 0.60 16.75
N ALA A 543 -30.88 0.21 15.47
CA ALA A 543 -30.78 -1.20 15.08
C ALA A 543 -29.31 -1.64 14.90
N GLU A 544 -28.80 -2.47 15.81
CA GLU A 544 -27.43 -3.01 15.72
C GLU A 544 -27.40 -4.34 14.94
N PHE A 545 -27.03 -4.28 13.66
CA PHE A 545 -26.92 -5.47 12.79
C PHE A 545 -25.54 -6.16 12.86
N GLY A 546 -24.63 -5.70 13.73
CA GLY A 546 -23.29 -6.28 13.90
C GLY A 546 -22.47 -6.39 12.60
N GLY A 547 -22.65 -5.44 11.67
CA GLY A 547 -21.99 -5.42 10.36
C GLY A 547 -22.51 -6.46 9.35
N ARG A 548 -23.66 -7.11 9.60
CA ARG A 548 -24.28 -8.12 8.73
C ARG A 548 -25.60 -7.69 8.10
N GLN A 549 -25.91 -6.39 8.13
CA GLN A 549 -27.14 -5.82 7.59
C GLN A 549 -27.42 -6.26 6.15
N GLU A 550 -26.40 -6.20 5.29
CA GLU A 550 -26.52 -6.57 3.87
C GLU A 550 -26.91 -8.06 3.68
N ILE A 551 -26.52 -8.95 4.60
CA ILE A 551 -26.87 -10.38 4.54
C ILE A 551 -28.36 -10.58 4.86
N TYR A 552 -28.86 -9.80 5.82
CA TYR A 552 -30.25 -9.80 6.25
C TYR A 552 -31.17 -9.23 5.16
N GLU A 553 -30.79 -8.10 4.56
CA GLU A 553 -31.52 -7.46 3.45
C GLU A 553 -31.58 -8.38 2.21
N LYS A 554 -30.46 -9.01 1.83
CA LYS A 554 -30.44 -9.99 0.72
C LYS A 554 -31.31 -11.21 0.99
N ALA A 555 -31.34 -11.69 2.23
CA ALA A 555 -32.19 -12.80 2.63
C ALA A 555 -33.69 -12.43 2.54
N GLU A 556 -34.04 -11.22 2.98
CA GLU A 556 -35.41 -10.70 2.89
C GLU A 556 -35.86 -10.53 1.44
N ALA A 557 -35.03 -9.90 0.59
CA ALA A 557 -35.31 -9.73 -0.84
C ALA A 557 -35.57 -11.08 -1.52
N LYS A 558 -34.78 -12.12 -1.16
CA LYS A 558 -34.94 -13.48 -1.69
C LYS A 558 -36.23 -14.16 -1.17
N ALA A 559 -36.65 -13.89 0.06
CA ALA A 559 -37.91 -14.38 0.61
C ALA A 559 -39.13 -13.70 -0.04
N ARG A 560 -39.04 -12.38 -0.27
CA ARG A 560 -40.04 -11.58 -1.02
C ARG A 560 -40.20 -12.10 -2.45
N GLN A 561 -39.09 -12.29 -3.17
CA GLN A 561 -39.09 -12.81 -4.55
C GLN A 561 -39.72 -14.21 -4.64
N LYS A 562 -39.48 -15.05 -3.64
CA LYS A 562 -40.00 -16.42 -3.58
C LYS A 562 -41.40 -16.52 -2.93
N ARG A 563 -42.03 -15.39 -2.58
CA ARG A 563 -43.36 -15.32 -1.94
C ARG A 563 -43.49 -16.29 -0.76
N LYS A 564 -42.49 -16.31 0.13
CA LYS A 564 -42.47 -17.20 1.31
C LYS A 564 -43.09 -16.54 2.54
N GLY A 565 -43.80 -17.32 3.36
CA GLY A 565 -44.34 -16.87 4.64
C GLY A 565 -45.29 -15.67 4.50
N MET A 566 -45.01 -14.57 5.18
CA MET A 566 -45.79 -13.33 5.13
C MET A 566 -45.87 -12.71 3.73
N TRP A 567 -44.95 -13.08 2.83
CA TRP A 567 -44.92 -12.60 1.44
C TRP A 567 -45.73 -13.46 0.47
N SER A 568 -46.42 -14.50 0.96
CA SER A 568 -47.23 -15.42 0.13
C SER A 568 -48.63 -14.89 -0.22
N GLY A 569 -49.15 -13.94 0.56
CA GLY A 569 -50.48 -13.35 0.37
C GLY A 569 -50.57 -12.37 -0.80
N LYS A 570 -51.78 -11.84 -1.05
CA LYS A 570 -51.97 -10.76 -2.03
C LYS A 570 -51.33 -9.48 -1.50
N ALA A 571 -50.71 -8.69 -2.38
CA ALA A 571 -50.00 -7.46 -1.99
C ALA A 571 -50.88 -6.44 -1.26
N LYS A 572 -52.21 -6.47 -1.47
CA LYS A 572 -53.18 -5.60 -0.79
C LYS A 572 -53.41 -5.96 0.69
N ASP A 573 -53.18 -7.23 1.05
CA ASP A 573 -53.41 -7.76 2.39
C ASP A 573 -52.10 -7.82 3.21
N PHE A 574 -50.98 -7.41 2.60
CA PHE A 574 -49.68 -7.42 3.25
C PHE A 574 -49.51 -6.18 4.14
N GLU A 575 -49.36 -6.41 5.44
CA GLU A 575 -48.99 -5.39 6.41
C GLU A 575 -47.66 -5.78 7.08
N SER A 576 -46.68 -4.87 7.07
CA SER A 576 -45.41 -5.13 7.74
C SER A 576 -45.58 -5.02 9.27
N PRO A 577 -44.76 -5.72 10.08
CA PRO A 577 -44.85 -5.62 11.55
C PRO A 577 -44.68 -4.19 12.07
N ARG A 578 -43.95 -3.33 11.34
CA ARG A 578 -43.80 -1.91 11.66
C ARG A 578 -45.05 -1.10 11.30
N ALA A 579 -45.64 -1.34 10.13
CA ALA A 579 -46.90 -0.70 9.73
C ALA A 579 -48.00 -1.02 10.75
N TYR A 580 -48.12 -2.29 11.15
CA TYR A 580 -49.04 -2.74 12.20
C TYR A 580 -48.77 -2.02 13.53
N LYS A 581 -47.52 -2.01 14.02
CA LYS A 581 -47.17 -1.32 15.27
C LYS A 581 -47.44 0.19 15.21
N THR A 582 -47.18 0.85 14.09
CA THR A 582 -47.43 2.29 13.93
C THR A 582 -48.92 2.61 13.95
N LYS A 583 -49.73 1.77 13.30
CA LYS A 583 -51.19 1.87 13.29
C LYS A 583 -51.82 1.73 14.67
N TRP A 584 -51.29 0.83 15.51
CA TRP A 584 -51.84 0.53 16.83
C TRP A 584 -51.19 1.32 17.98
N ALA A 585 -49.99 1.89 17.79
CA ALA A 585 -49.31 2.70 18.81
C ALA A 585 -50.09 3.96 19.22
N GLY A 586 -50.91 4.53 18.33
CA GLY A 586 -51.79 5.67 18.64
C GLY A 586 -53.00 5.29 19.50
N VAL A 587 -53.49 4.05 19.37
CA VAL A 587 -54.68 3.56 20.08
C VAL A 587 -54.39 3.26 21.57
N ASP A 588 -53.15 2.86 21.88
CA ASP A 588 -52.72 2.62 23.27
C ASP A 588 -52.41 3.91 24.04
N GLN A 589 -52.05 5.01 23.35
CA GLN A 589 -51.86 6.33 23.97
C GLN A 589 -53.20 7.00 24.33
N GLU A 590 -54.26 6.79 23.55
CA GLU A 590 -55.61 7.29 23.90
C GLU A 590 -56.23 6.54 25.09
N LYS A 591 -55.85 5.27 25.34
CA LYS A 591 -56.36 4.49 26.48
C LYS A 591 -55.60 4.71 27.79
N THR A 592 -54.42 5.31 27.76
CA THR A 592 -53.59 5.59 28.94
C THR A 592 -53.69 7.06 29.39
N GLY A 593 -54.50 7.86 28.71
CA GLY A 593 -54.80 9.27 29.00
C GLY A 593 -56.14 9.51 29.72
N THR A 594 -56.56 8.58 30.57
CA THR A 594 -57.60 8.73 31.62
C THR A 594 -57.11 7.99 32.85
#